data_AF-A0A6B3GXL0-F1
#
_entry.id   AF-A0A6B3GXL0-F1
#
_cell.length_a   1.000
_cell.length_b   1.000
_cell.length_c   1.000
_cell.angle_alpha   90.00
_cell.angle_beta   90.00
_cell.angle_gamma   90.00
#
_symmetry.space_group_name_H-M   'P 1'
#
loop_
_entity.id
_entity.type
_entity.pdbx_description
1 polymer ?
#
loop_
_entity_poly.entity_id
_entity_poly.type
_entity_poly.pdbx_seq_one_letter_code
_entity_poly.pdbx_strand_id
1 'polypeptide(L)'
;SLFDADGSRFVGAGNYAEIFRDPVTLQAIRNSAIWIVVAPTLLTGLGLILAVLVEKVRWATAFKLLLFLPMAVSFLAAGIIFRLAYEEEPDKGVLNAAVVGVHDAFKDTSSYPAARAREGQGLTKGPDGSYVTSRPVSPGDSALLGLVGVAPEDVPAEAEPARAA
;
A
#
# COMPACT_ATOMS: atom_id res chain seq x y z
N SER A 1 21.65 -21.41 -14.81
CA SER A 1 22.90 -22.16 -14.48
C SER A 1 22.91 -23.46 -15.27
N LEU A 2 24.08 -23.97 -15.68
CA LEU A 2 24.21 -25.31 -16.28
C LEU A 2 24.34 -26.43 -15.23
N PHE A 3 24.55 -26.05 -13.98
CA PHE A 3 24.62 -26.94 -12.82
C PHE A 3 23.36 -26.75 -11.94
N ASP A 4 23.06 -27.73 -11.08
CA ASP A 4 21.94 -27.61 -10.13
C ASP A 4 22.19 -26.50 -9.09
N ALA A 5 21.22 -26.30 -8.19
CA ALA A 5 21.26 -25.23 -7.19
C ALA A 5 22.50 -25.27 -6.28
N ASP A 6 23.03 -26.46 -5.99
CA ASP A 6 24.22 -26.65 -5.16
C ASP A 6 25.51 -26.73 -5.99
N GLY A 7 25.42 -26.63 -7.32
CA GLY A 7 26.56 -26.60 -8.24
C GLY A 7 27.25 -27.96 -8.44
N SER A 8 26.77 -29.01 -7.78
CA SER A 8 27.44 -30.32 -7.73
C SER A 8 27.16 -31.20 -8.96
N ARG A 9 25.99 -31.02 -9.60
CA ARG A 9 25.54 -31.84 -10.74
C ARG A 9 25.31 -30.99 -11.98
N PHE A 10 25.92 -31.38 -13.10
CA PHE A 10 25.63 -30.78 -14.40
C PHE A 10 24.22 -31.18 -14.86
N VAL A 11 23.32 -30.21 -14.97
CA VAL A 11 21.92 -30.39 -15.42
C VAL A 11 21.68 -29.81 -16.81
N GLY A 12 22.75 -29.37 -17.50
CA GLY A 12 22.69 -28.82 -18.84
C GLY A 12 21.76 -27.60 -18.94
N ALA A 13 20.98 -27.50 -20.02
CA ALA A 13 20.07 -26.38 -20.24
C ALA A 13 18.76 -26.45 -19.44
N GLY A 14 18.58 -27.45 -18.55
CA GLY A 14 17.33 -27.68 -17.81
C GLY A 14 16.82 -26.44 -17.06
N ASN A 15 17.71 -25.74 -16.34
CA ASN A 15 17.35 -24.52 -15.60
C ASN A 15 16.88 -23.38 -16.52
N TYR A 16 17.41 -23.30 -17.74
CA TYR A 16 16.98 -22.26 -18.71
C TYR A 16 15.64 -22.61 -19.33
N ALA A 17 15.38 -23.90 -19.57
CA ALA A 17 14.10 -24.36 -20.08
C ALA A 17 12.98 -24.19 -19.03
N GLU A 18 13.31 -24.25 -17.74
CA GLU A 18 12.36 -24.05 -16.64
C GLU A 18 11.81 -22.62 -16.55
N ILE A 19 12.64 -21.61 -16.85
CA ILE A 19 12.24 -20.19 -16.92
C ILE A 19 11.06 -19.98 -17.88
N PHE A 20 10.99 -20.77 -18.96
CA PHE A 20 9.92 -20.69 -19.96
C PHE A 20 8.69 -21.54 -19.63
N ARG A 21 8.72 -22.33 -18.54
CA ARG A 21 7.60 -23.18 -18.11
C ARG A 21 6.97 -22.70 -16.82
N ASP A 22 7.74 -22.02 -15.97
CA ASP A 22 7.22 -21.45 -14.73
C ASP A 22 6.30 -20.23 -15.02
N PRO A 23 5.00 -20.33 -14.69
CA PRO A 23 4.06 -19.22 -14.91
C PRO A 23 4.42 -17.97 -14.11
N VAL A 24 5.04 -18.10 -12.93
CA VAL A 24 5.44 -16.95 -12.10
C VAL A 24 6.55 -16.16 -12.79
N THR A 25 7.58 -16.87 -13.26
CA THR A 25 8.67 -16.26 -14.02
C THR A 25 8.19 -15.60 -15.30
N LEU A 26 7.32 -16.25 -16.07
CA LEU A 26 6.74 -15.66 -17.29
C LEU A 26 5.89 -14.42 -16.99
N GLN A 27 5.13 -14.43 -15.88
CA GLN A 27 4.36 -13.26 -15.45
C GLN A 27 5.27 -12.10 -15.07
N ALA A 28 6.37 -12.35 -14.34
CA ALA A 28 7.36 -11.34 -14.01
C ALA A 28 7.99 -10.73 -15.27
N ILE A 29 8.42 -11.57 -16.23
CA ILE A 29 8.98 -11.13 -17.51
C ILE A 29 7.99 -10.27 -18.28
N ARG A 30 6.72 -10.69 -18.38
CA ARG A 30 5.68 -9.92 -19.07
C ARG A 30 5.47 -8.57 -18.42
N ASN A 31 5.37 -8.53 -17.09
CA ASN A 31 5.17 -7.28 -16.35
C ASN A 31 6.36 -6.33 -16.54
N SER A 32 7.58 -6.82 -16.45
CA SER A 32 8.79 -6.03 -16.73
C SER A 32 8.82 -5.53 -18.16
N ALA A 33 8.47 -6.36 -19.14
CA ALA A 33 8.42 -5.97 -20.55
C ALA A 33 7.38 -4.87 -20.80
N ILE A 34 6.19 -4.99 -20.20
CA ILE A 34 5.17 -3.93 -20.24
C ILE A 34 5.73 -2.63 -19.67
N TRP A 35 6.38 -2.67 -18.51
CA TRP A 35 6.96 -1.48 -17.89
C TRP A 35 8.06 -0.83 -18.73
N ILE A 36 8.94 -1.63 -19.34
CA ILE A 36 10.02 -1.15 -20.21
C ILE A 36 9.49 -0.42 -21.44
N VAL A 37 8.30 -0.79 -21.95
CA VAL A 37 7.71 -0.12 -23.12
C VAL A 37 6.84 1.05 -22.69
N VAL A 38 5.93 0.83 -21.74
CA VAL A 38 4.89 1.80 -21.38
C VAL A 38 5.48 3.02 -20.69
N ALA A 39 6.36 2.85 -19.71
CA ALA A 39 6.85 3.99 -18.95
C ALA A 39 7.69 4.94 -19.81
N PRO A 40 8.71 4.50 -20.58
CA PRO A 40 9.45 5.40 -21.45
C PRO A 40 8.56 6.04 -22.51
N THR A 41 7.64 5.29 -23.13
CA THR A 41 6.73 5.85 -24.15
C THR A 41 5.87 6.98 -23.57
N LEU A 42 5.29 6.78 -22.39
CA LEU A 42 4.48 7.80 -21.73
C LEU A 42 5.32 8.99 -21.30
N LEU A 43 6.45 8.77 -20.63
CA LEU A 43 7.31 9.85 -20.14
C LEU A 43 7.89 10.69 -21.29
N THR A 44 8.35 10.05 -22.37
CA THR A 44 8.84 10.74 -23.56
C THR A 44 7.72 11.49 -24.26
N GLY A 45 6.55 10.87 -24.42
CA GLY A 45 5.38 11.52 -25.04
C GLY A 45 4.96 12.78 -24.27
N LEU A 46 4.76 12.67 -22.96
CA LEU A 46 4.44 13.81 -22.11
C LEU A 46 5.54 14.87 -22.12
N GLY A 47 6.82 14.44 -22.05
CA GLY A 47 7.97 15.34 -22.11
C GLY A 47 8.01 16.17 -23.38
N LEU A 48 7.72 15.57 -24.54
CA LEU A 48 7.64 16.28 -25.83
C LEU A 48 6.48 17.28 -25.88
N ILE A 49 5.28 16.88 -25.41
CA ILE A 49 4.13 17.78 -25.34
C ILE A 49 4.47 19.01 -24.48
N LEU A 50 5.04 18.79 -23.30
CA LEU A 50 5.48 19.87 -22.43
C LEU A 50 6.59 20.72 -23.05
N ALA A 51 7.55 20.11 -23.74
CA ALA A 51 8.64 20.84 -24.40
C ALA A 51 8.12 21.82 -25.45
N VAL A 52 7.18 21.38 -26.30
CA VAL A 52 6.55 22.22 -27.33
C VAL A 52 5.71 23.33 -26.69
N LEU A 53 4.98 23.02 -25.61
CA LEU A 53 4.14 24.02 -24.94
C LEU A 53 4.99 25.11 -24.26
N VAL A 54 6.08 24.71 -23.61
CA VAL A 54 7.02 25.62 -22.92
C VAL A 54 7.74 26.54 -23.91
N GLU A 55 7.97 26.12 -25.15
CA GLU A 55 8.62 26.95 -26.18
C GLU A 55 7.85 28.25 -26.48
N LYS A 56 6.53 28.27 -26.26
CA LYS A 56 5.69 29.47 -26.41
C LYS A 56 5.69 30.41 -25.20
N VAL A 57 6.38 30.05 -24.11
CA VAL A 57 6.38 30.81 -22.85
C VAL A 57 7.58 31.76 -22.79
N ARG A 58 7.34 33.03 -22.45
CA ARG A 58 8.38 34.08 -22.38
C ARG A 58 9.53 33.79 -21.39
N TRP A 59 9.32 32.89 -20.45
CA TRP A 59 10.29 32.42 -19.45
C TRP A 59 10.66 30.93 -19.61
N ALA A 60 10.64 30.41 -20.84
CA ALA A 60 10.87 29.00 -21.17
C ALA A 60 12.11 28.39 -20.49
N THR A 61 13.20 29.15 -20.37
CA THR A 61 14.45 28.69 -19.75
C THR A 61 14.26 28.35 -18.27
N ALA A 62 13.54 29.18 -17.50
CA ALA A 62 13.29 28.93 -16.08
C ALA A 62 12.39 27.69 -15.88
N PHE A 63 11.37 27.53 -16.73
CA PHE A 63 10.52 26.34 -16.72
C PHE A 63 11.29 25.06 -17.03
N LYS A 64 12.18 25.09 -18.04
CA LYS A 64 13.05 23.94 -18.36
C LYS A 64 13.94 23.58 -17.16
N LEU A 65 14.55 24.57 -16.51
CA LEU A 65 15.39 24.32 -15.32
C LEU A 65 14.60 23.66 -14.19
N LEU A 66 13.38 24.14 -13.89
CA LEU A 66 12.53 23.53 -12.86
C LEU A 66 12.10 22.10 -13.23
N LEU A 67 11.78 21.84 -14.50
CA LEU A 67 11.42 20.51 -14.98
C LEU A 67 12.60 19.53 -14.94
N PHE A 68 13.83 20.01 -15.13
CA PHE A 68 15.04 19.19 -15.05
C PHE A 68 15.63 19.10 -13.64
N LEU A 69 15.24 19.98 -12.72
CA LEU A 69 15.74 19.98 -11.35
C LEU A 69 15.65 18.61 -10.65
N PRO A 70 14.55 17.83 -10.78
CA PRO A 70 14.45 16.52 -10.14
C PRO A 70 15.48 15.51 -10.63
N MET A 71 16.00 15.65 -11.86
CA MET A 71 17.04 14.76 -12.40
C MET A 71 18.37 14.89 -11.64
N ALA A 72 18.59 16.01 -10.94
CA ALA A 72 19.77 16.21 -10.11
C ALA A 72 19.66 15.49 -8.75
N VAL A 73 18.46 15.04 -8.37
CA VAL A 73 18.22 14.33 -7.11
C VAL A 73 18.59 12.86 -7.28
N SER A 74 19.40 12.34 -6.35
CA SER A 74 19.76 10.92 -6.33
C SER A 74 18.54 10.03 -6.09
N PHE A 75 18.47 8.89 -6.79
CA PHE A 75 17.44 7.87 -6.55
C PHE A 75 17.40 7.40 -5.09
N LEU A 76 18.56 7.33 -4.42
CA LEU A 76 18.62 6.98 -3.00
C LEU A 76 17.92 8.04 -2.14
N ALA A 77 18.21 9.33 -2.39
CA ALA A 77 17.60 10.43 -1.66
C ALA A 77 16.09 10.47 -1.89
N ALA A 78 15.65 10.30 -3.14
CA ALA A 78 14.23 10.18 -3.46
C ALA A 78 13.59 9.00 -2.72
N GLY A 79 14.23 7.83 -2.70
CA GLY A 79 13.74 6.66 -1.97
C GLY A 79 13.60 6.88 -0.47
N ILE A 80 14.55 7.59 0.14
CA ILE A 80 14.50 7.97 1.56
C ILE A 80 13.36 8.97 1.80
N ILE A 81 13.21 10.00 0.97
CA ILE A 81 12.13 10.98 1.08
C ILE A 81 10.76 10.30 0.98
N PHE A 82 10.57 9.42 0.00
CA PHE A 82 9.33 8.67 -0.16
C PHE A 82 9.08 7.75 1.04
N ARG A 83 10.09 7.02 1.50
CA ARG A 83 9.97 6.18 2.69
C ARG A 83 9.54 6.99 3.92
N LEU A 84 10.14 8.15 4.15
CA LEU A 84 9.78 9.04 5.26
C LEU A 84 8.38 9.65 5.07
N ALA A 85 8.00 9.99 3.83
CA ALA A 85 6.69 10.56 3.54
C ALA A 85 5.53 9.56 3.74
N TYR A 86 5.80 8.27 3.49
CA TYR A 86 4.87 7.14 3.66
C TYR A 86 5.13 6.35 4.94
N GLU A 87 5.92 6.87 5.87
CA GLU A 87 6.20 6.19 7.12
C GLU A 87 4.88 6.01 7.91
N GLU A 88 4.69 4.79 8.41
CA GLU A 88 3.38 4.29 8.83
C GLU A 88 2.90 4.89 10.17
N GLU A 89 3.82 5.49 10.95
CA GLU A 89 3.51 6.27 12.15
C GLU A 89 2.79 7.59 11.78
N PRO A 90 1.52 7.77 12.17
CA PRO A 90 0.69 8.94 11.81
C PRO A 90 1.28 10.29 12.24
N ASP A 91 2.11 10.29 13.28
CA ASP A 91 2.77 11.49 13.80
C ASP A 91 4.02 11.91 13.01
N LYS A 92 4.47 11.11 12.02
CA LYS A 92 5.68 11.36 11.21
C LYS A 92 5.46 11.35 9.70
N GLY A 93 4.47 10.62 9.18
CA GLY A 93 4.16 10.55 7.75
C GLY A 93 3.25 11.68 7.26
N VAL A 94 3.81 12.79 6.75
CA VAL A 94 3.06 13.98 6.31
C VAL A 94 1.99 13.67 5.25
N LEU A 95 2.26 12.71 4.35
CA LEU A 95 1.34 12.38 3.26
C LEU A 95 0.22 11.42 3.70
N ASN A 96 0.53 10.46 4.58
CA ASN A 96 -0.48 9.58 5.18
C ASN A 96 -1.44 10.37 6.08
N ALA A 97 -0.89 11.25 6.92
CA ALA A 97 -1.66 12.15 7.77
C ALA A 97 -2.58 13.08 6.96
N ALA A 98 -2.14 13.57 5.79
CA ALA A 98 -2.96 14.38 4.91
C ALA A 98 -4.12 13.59 4.28
N VAL A 99 -3.89 12.35 3.85
CA VAL A 99 -4.93 11.48 3.27
C VAL A 99 -5.94 11.06 4.34
N VAL A 100 -5.48 10.67 5.52
CA VAL A 100 -6.35 10.36 6.66
C VAL A 100 -7.13 11.59 7.10
N GLY A 101 -6.52 12.76 7.20
CA GLY A 101 -7.22 14.00 7.56
C GLY A 101 -8.30 14.41 6.57
N VAL A 102 -8.06 14.23 5.26
CA VAL A 102 -9.10 14.44 4.24
C VAL A 102 -10.20 13.37 4.36
N HIS A 103 -9.85 12.11 4.56
CA HIS A 103 -10.81 11.02 4.73
C HIS A 103 -11.71 11.23 5.96
N ASP A 104 -11.12 11.63 7.08
CA ASP A 104 -11.81 11.86 8.35
C ASP A 104 -12.69 13.11 8.30
N ALA A 105 -12.36 14.10 7.45
CA ALA A 105 -13.24 15.23 7.19
C ALA A 105 -14.56 14.83 6.49
N PHE A 106 -14.61 13.66 5.85
CA PHE A 106 -15.80 13.13 5.17
C PHE A 106 -16.42 11.90 5.86
N LYS A 107 -15.74 11.32 6.88
CA LYS A 107 -16.22 10.15 7.64
C LYS A 107 -15.79 10.25 9.09
N ASP A 108 -16.76 10.28 10.00
CA ASP A 108 -16.50 10.28 11.44
C ASP A 108 -15.60 9.10 11.86
N THR A 109 -14.55 9.41 12.63
CA THR A 109 -13.55 8.45 13.07
C THR A 109 -14.16 7.43 14.03
N SER A 110 -14.02 6.14 13.74
CA SER A 110 -14.24 5.07 14.71
C SER A 110 -13.16 5.15 15.79
N SER A 111 -13.53 5.08 17.07
CA SER A 111 -12.56 4.99 18.18
C SER A 111 -11.60 3.80 18.05
N TYR A 112 -11.92 2.82 17.19
CA TYR A 112 -11.06 1.71 16.85
C TYR A 112 -11.04 1.53 15.32
N PRO A 113 -10.09 2.17 14.60
CA PRO A 113 -10.09 2.21 13.12
C PRO A 113 -9.81 0.86 12.47
N ALA A 114 -8.94 0.05 13.08
CA ALA A 114 -8.54 -1.27 12.58
C ALA A 114 -9.43 -2.42 13.10
N ALA A 115 -10.39 -2.12 13.98
CA ALA A 115 -11.28 -3.13 14.54
C ALA A 115 -12.27 -3.68 13.51
N ARG A 116 -12.29 -5.01 13.39
CA ARG A 116 -13.21 -5.74 12.52
C ARG A 116 -13.77 -6.96 13.25
N ALA A 117 -15.03 -7.29 12.98
CA ALA A 117 -15.61 -8.52 13.52
C ALA A 117 -14.91 -9.74 12.93
N ARG A 118 -14.52 -10.68 13.79
CA ARG A 118 -14.09 -12.01 13.40
C ARG A 118 -15.28 -12.75 12.81
N GLU A 119 -15.11 -13.29 11.61
CA GLU A 119 -16.14 -14.06 10.94
C GLU A 119 -16.65 -15.21 11.82
N GLY A 120 -17.97 -15.34 11.93
CA GLY A 120 -18.63 -16.40 12.71
C GLY A 120 -18.72 -16.17 14.22
N GLN A 121 -18.26 -15.04 14.77
CA GLN A 121 -18.31 -14.77 16.23
C GLN A 121 -19.40 -13.75 16.64
N GLY A 122 -20.63 -14.01 16.21
CA GLY A 122 -21.83 -13.39 16.81
C GLY A 122 -22.05 -11.90 16.52
N LEU A 123 -21.30 -11.33 15.57
CA LEU A 123 -21.49 -9.96 15.07
C LEU A 123 -21.79 -9.99 13.57
N THR A 124 -22.81 -9.24 13.16
CA THR A 124 -23.22 -9.09 11.77
C THR A 124 -23.07 -7.62 11.36
N LYS A 125 -22.42 -7.37 10.23
CA LYS A 125 -22.20 -6.02 9.71
C LYS A 125 -23.49 -5.49 9.07
N GLY A 126 -24.00 -4.39 9.58
CA GLY A 126 -25.12 -3.65 9.03
C GLY A 126 -24.75 -2.89 7.74
N PRO A 127 -25.75 -2.46 6.95
CA PRO A 127 -25.54 -1.72 5.70
C PRO A 127 -24.78 -0.40 5.90
N ASP A 128 -24.93 0.23 7.06
CA ASP A 128 -24.26 1.48 7.42
C ASP A 128 -22.85 1.27 8.02
N GLY A 129 -22.34 0.03 8.01
CA GLY A 129 -21.03 -0.32 8.55
C GLY A 129 -20.99 -0.58 10.06
N SER A 130 -22.10 -0.38 10.78
CA SER A 130 -22.26 -0.75 12.18
C SER A 130 -22.23 -2.28 12.38
N TYR A 131 -21.88 -2.74 13.57
CA TYR A 131 -21.97 -4.16 13.94
C TYR A 131 -23.14 -4.37 14.90
N VAL A 132 -23.99 -5.35 14.60
CA VAL A 132 -25.12 -5.76 15.45
C VAL A 132 -24.86 -7.17 15.95
N THR A 133 -25.23 -7.44 17.20
CA THR A 133 -25.15 -8.79 17.75
C THR A 133 -26.13 -9.72 17.03
N SER A 134 -25.69 -10.94 16.73
CA SER A 134 -26.53 -11.95 16.08
C SER A 134 -27.67 -12.45 16.98
N ARG A 135 -27.60 -12.15 18.28
CA ARG A 135 -28.67 -12.41 19.27
C ARG A 135 -29.05 -11.12 20.01
N PRO A 136 -30.33 -10.93 20.37
CA PRO A 136 -30.72 -9.88 21.30
C PRO A 136 -30.07 -10.14 22.67
N VAL A 137 -29.64 -9.06 23.33
CA VAL A 137 -29.01 -9.10 24.66
C VAL A 137 -29.82 -8.23 25.61
N SER A 138 -30.07 -8.71 26.82
CA SER A 138 -30.78 -7.96 27.86
C SER A 138 -29.80 -7.41 28.89
N PRO A 139 -30.16 -6.34 29.65
CA PRO A 139 -29.35 -5.87 30.76
C PRO A 139 -29.04 -7.01 31.75
N GLY A 140 -27.74 -7.28 31.97
CA GLY A 140 -27.26 -8.39 32.80
C GLY A 140 -26.68 -9.57 32.01
N ASP A 141 -26.93 -9.66 30.70
CA ASP A 141 -26.32 -10.68 29.84
C ASP A 141 -24.87 -10.31 29.47
N SER A 142 -23.98 -11.31 29.45
CA SER A 142 -22.65 -11.19 28.84
C SER A 142 -22.70 -11.49 27.34
N ALA A 143 -22.03 -10.66 26.55
CA ALA A 143 -21.91 -10.83 25.10
C ALA A 143 -20.44 -10.74 24.68
N LEU A 144 -19.96 -11.79 24.00
CA LEU A 144 -18.63 -11.78 23.40
C LEU A 144 -18.69 -11.02 22.08
N LEU A 145 -18.05 -9.85 22.06
CA LEU A 145 -17.83 -9.08 20.86
C LEU A 145 -16.52 -9.60 20.25
N GLY A 146 -16.62 -10.52 19.29
CA GLY A 146 -15.46 -11.15 18.63
C GLY A 146 -14.69 -10.19 17.71
N LEU A 147 -14.29 -9.02 18.20
CA LEU A 147 -13.53 -8.03 17.45
C LEU A 147 -12.05 -8.43 17.39
N VAL A 148 -11.43 -8.22 16.24
CA VAL A 148 -10.00 -8.42 15.99
C VAL A 148 -9.41 -7.18 15.32
N GLY A 149 -8.10 -6.99 15.46
CA GLY A 149 -7.41 -5.83 14.88
C GLY A 149 -7.50 -4.55 15.72
N VAL A 150 -7.91 -4.63 16.97
CA VAL A 150 -7.74 -3.52 17.94
C VAL A 150 -6.27 -3.48 18.35
N ALA A 151 -5.60 -2.34 18.18
CA ALA A 151 -4.22 -2.19 18.62
C ALA A 151 -4.17 -2.15 20.16
N PRO A 152 -3.15 -2.74 20.82
CA PRO A 152 -3.05 -2.73 22.27
C PRO A 152 -3.03 -1.31 22.89
N GLU A 153 -2.51 -0.34 22.14
CA GLU A 153 -2.47 1.08 22.50
C GLU A 153 -3.84 1.79 22.46
N ASP A 154 -4.80 1.27 21.68
CA ASP A 154 -6.16 1.83 21.60
C ASP A 154 -7.04 1.41 22.77
N VAL A 155 -6.62 0.39 23.54
CA VAL A 155 -7.42 -0.17 24.65
C VAL A 155 -7.24 0.69 25.89
N PRO A 156 -8.34 1.18 26.52
CA PRO A 156 -8.25 1.97 27.75
C PRO A 156 -7.48 1.24 28.86
N ALA A 157 -6.71 1.97 29.67
CA ALA A 157 -5.91 1.39 30.74
C ALA A 157 -6.77 0.71 31.82
N GLU A 158 -8.02 1.13 31.97
CA GLU A 158 -9.02 0.53 32.85
C GLU A 158 -9.73 -0.72 32.27
N ALA A 159 -9.37 -1.17 31.07
CA ALA A 159 -10.00 -2.33 30.47
C ALA A 159 -9.63 -3.62 31.23
N GLU A 160 -10.64 -4.27 31.81
CA GLU A 160 -10.47 -5.58 32.46
C GLU A 160 -10.71 -6.73 31.48
N PRO A 161 -10.01 -7.87 31.64
CA PRO A 161 -10.32 -9.08 30.88
C PRO A 161 -11.79 -9.45 30.98
N ALA A 162 -12.42 -9.77 29.85
CA ALA A 162 -13.80 -10.22 29.83
C ALA A 162 -13.96 -11.41 30.79
N ARG A 163 -14.89 -11.30 31.76
CA ARG A 163 -15.20 -12.43 32.65
C ARG A 163 -15.61 -13.63 31.80
N ALA A 164 -15.00 -14.77 32.07
CA ALA A 164 -15.42 -16.04 31.49
C ALA A 164 -16.89 -16.28 31.83
N ALA A 165 -17.67 -16.66 30.82
CA ALA A 165 -19.06 -17.08 30.97
C ALA A 165 -19.15 -18.47 31.62
#